data_AF-A0A239PSR7-F1
#
_entry.id   AF-A0A239PSR7-F1
#
_cell.length_a   1.000
_cell.length_b   1.000
_cell.length_c   1.000
_cell.angle_alpha   90.00
_cell.angle_beta   90.00
_cell.angle_gamma   90.00
#
_symmetry.space_group_name_H-M   'P 1'
#
loop_
_entity.id
_entity.type
_entity.pdbx_description
1 polymer ?
#
loop_
_entity_poly.entity_id
_entity_poly.type
_entity_poly.pdbx_seq_one_letter_code
_entity_poly.pdbx_strand_id
1 'polypeptide(L)'
;MTRFHRSAVLVGAVFAAALLAACSSSGGKKKFAYVERPVEVLYQQATDRLERKRYEEAVALFEEVERQHPYSSWARRAMLMRAFAYYQNNDYEEALGALDQFITLHPGNKDAPYAYYLKAMCYYERITDVGRDQEHTNNAVAALNDVIRRYPNTEYARDARLKLDLTYDHLAGKEMYVGRFYLKQNKHIAAINRFRTVIENYQTTSHVPEALHRLVEAYLELGIVDEAMSAAAVLGHNYPGTKWYEDSYRLFARHGLIDGSGRLAMRRLPRDDSKKRKGRDENAPALTDAGPAAEPSPVAEALPVDPLERPEGGV
;
A
#
# COMPACT_ATOMS: atom_id res chain seq x y z
N MET A 1 45.18 -9.26 59.51
CA MET A 1 44.20 -9.41 58.40
C MET A 1 43.54 -8.09 57.95
N THR A 2 43.98 -6.90 58.39
CA THR A 2 43.32 -5.61 58.08
C THR A 2 43.98 -4.80 56.95
N ARG A 3 45.20 -5.14 56.51
CA ARG A 3 45.90 -4.43 55.42
C ARG A 3 45.47 -4.87 54.02
N PHE A 4 45.08 -6.14 53.84
CA PHE A 4 44.64 -6.67 52.54
C PHE A 4 43.27 -6.12 52.08
N HIS A 5 42.36 -5.82 53.02
CA HIS A 5 41.05 -5.23 52.67
C HIS A 5 41.17 -3.78 52.19
N ARG A 6 42.13 -3.01 52.72
CA ARG A 6 42.34 -1.62 52.30
C ARG A 6 42.89 -1.53 50.87
N SER A 7 43.77 -2.46 50.48
CA SER A 7 44.30 -2.55 49.12
C SER A 7 43.24 -2.98 48.11
N ALA A 8 42.37 -3.94 48.48
CA ALA A 8 41.28 -4.41 47.62
C ALA A 8 40.23 -3.32 47.34
N VAL A 9 39.89 -2.51 48.35
CA VAL A 9 38.96 -1.38 48.20
C VAL A 9 39.55 -0.27 47.31
N LEU A 10 40.86 0.01 47.42
CA LEU A 10 41.55 0.98 46.57
C LEU A 10 41.62 0.53 45.10
N VAL A 11 41.90 -0.75 44.85
CA VAL A 11 41.93 -1.31 43.48
C VAL A 11 40.53 -1.31 42.86
N GLY A 12 39.49 -1.63 43.63
CA GLY A 12 38.11 -1.57 43.17
C GLY A 12 37.64 -0.15 42.81
N ALA A 13 38.05 0.86 43.59
CA ALA A 13 37.71 2.26 43.33
C ALA A 13 38.36 2.81 42.06
N VAL A 14 39.62 2.44 41.78
CA VAL A 14 40.33 2.83 40.55
C VAL A 14 39.71 2.16 39.32
N PHE A 15 39.28 0.90 39.43
CA PHE A 15 38.63 0.18 38.33
C PHE A 15 37.23 0.76 38.01
N ALA A 16 36.47 1.16 39.03
CA ALA A 16 35.17 1.82 38.86
C ALA A 16 35.29 3.22 38.20
N ALA A 17 36.34 3.98 38.55
CA ALA A 17 36.61 5.27 37.91
C ALA A 17 37.03 5.12 36.44
N ALA A 18 37.76 4.07 36.08
CA ALA A 18 38.13 3.78 34.69
C ALA A 18 36.92 3.38 33.82
N LEU A 19 35.94 2.65 34.39
CA LEU A 19 34.71 2.27 33.70
C LEU A 19 33.77 3.47 33.44
N LEU A 20 33.78 4.47 34.32
CA LEU A 20 33.02 5.71 34.13
C LEU A 20 33.64 6.61 33.05
N ALA A 21 34.96 6.63 32.89
CA ALA A 21 35.65 7.39 31.84
C ALA A 21 35.40 6.80 30.42
N ALA A 22 35.16 5.50 30.31
CA ALA A 22 34.86 4.84 29.03
C ALA A 22 33.50 5.27 28.43
N CYS A 23 32.54 5.67 29.28
CA CYS A 23 31.23 6.15 28.84
C CYS A 23 31.21 7.63 28.43
N SER A 24 32.32 8.38 28.60
CA SER A 24 32.43 9.77 28.15
C SER A 24 33.02 9.91 26.74
N SER A 25 33.36 8.82 26.06
CA SER A 25 33.75 8.85 24.65
C SER A 25 32.52 8.93 23.73
N SER A 26 31.63 9.87 24.02
CA SER A 26 30.67 10.33 23.02
C SER A 26 31.48 11.00 21.91
N GLY A 27 31.63 10.29 20.80
CA GLY A 27 32.19 10.83 19.57
C GLY A 27 31.33 12.02 19.17
N GLY A 28 31.80 13.23 19.53
CA GLY A 28 31.16 14.46 19.13
C GLY A 28 31.05 14.46 17.61
N LYS A 29 29.82 14.43 17.10
CA LYS A 29 29.53 14.72 15.69
C LYS A 29 30.29 16.00 15.38
N LYS A 30 31.37 15.91 14.58
CA LYS A 30 32.16 17.07 14.17
C LYS A 30 31.21 17.98 13.41
N LYS A 31 30.63 18.97 14.10
CA LYS A 31 29.88 20.06 13.47
C LYS A 31 30.82 20.64 12.42
N PHE A 32 30.41 20.60 11.16
CA PHE A 32 31.17 21.18 10.07
C PHE A 32 31.58 22.60 10.49
N ALA A 33 32.89 22.87 10.56
CA ALA A 33 33.37 24.20 10.82
C ALA A 33 32.85 25.10 9.69
N TYR A 34 32.20 26.21 10.05
CA TYR A 34 31.65 27.15 9.08
C TYR A 34 32.77 27.64 8.16
N VAL A 35 32.69 27.27 6.88
CA VAL A 35 33.56 27.76 5.82
C VAL A 35 32.64 28.15 4.69
N GLU A 36 32.60 29.44 4.39
CA GLU A 36 31.88 29.96 3.22
C GLU A 36 32.47 29.33 1.96
N ARG A 37 31.62 28.68 1.18
CA ARG A 37 32.00 28.00 -0.06
C ARG A 37 31.00 28.34 -1.16
N PRO A 38 31.45 28.38 -2.42
CA PRO A 38 30.52 28.49 -3.54
C PRO A 38 29.46 27.38 -3.47
N VAL A 39 28.21 27.75 -3.73
CA VAL A 39 27.06 26.86 -3.56
C VAL A 39 27.16 25.62 -4.45
N GLU A 40 27.70 25.75 -5.66
CA GLU A 40 27.98 24.66 -6.59
C GLU A 40 28.94 23.63 -5.98
N VAL A 41 29.99 24.11 -5.30
CA VAL A 41 31.01 23.24 -4.69
C VAL A 41 30.43 22.47 -3.52
N LEU A 42 29.60 23.11 -2.68
CA LEU A 42 28.91 22.43 -1.59
C LEU A 42 27.94 21.37 -2.11
N TYR A 43 27.13 21.72 -3.11
CA TYR A 43 26.17 20.80 -3.72
C TYR A 43 26.86 19.60 -4.39
N GLN A 44 27.96 19.85 -5.12
CA GLN A 44 28.74 18.78 -5.75
C GLN A 44 29.34 17.85 -4.70
N GLN A 45 29.90 18.40 -3.61
CA GLN A 45 30.40 17.57 -2.51
C GLN A 45 29.30 16.71 -1.87
N ALA A 46 28.10 17.27 -1.67
CA ALA A 46 26.95 16.51 -1.16
C ALA A 46 26.59 15.35 -2.11
N THR A 47 26.55 15.62 -3.41
CA THR A 47 26.27 14.62 -4.46
C THR A 47 27.35 13.53 -4.47
N ASP A 48 28.63 13.87 -4.38
CA ASP A 48 29.73 12.90 -4.28
C ASP A 48 29.60 12.00 -3.03
N ARG A 49 29.10 12.52 -1.90
CA ARG A 49 28.82 11.69 -0.71
C ARG A 49 27.65 10.74 -0.96
N LEU A 50 26.59 11.24 -1.57
CA LEU A 50 25.41 10.46 -1.94
C LEU A 50 25.77 9.28 -2.86
N GLU A 51 26.53 9.54 -3.93
CA GLU A 51 26.97 8.51 -4.89
C GLU A 51 27.84 7.43 -4.25
N ARG A 52 28.66 7.82 -3.24
CA ARG A 52 29.47 6.90 -2.46
C ARG A 52 28.69 6.20 -1.33
N LYS A 53 27.35 6.32 -1.32
CA LYS A 53 26.44 5.77 -0.31
C LYS A 53 26.72 6.25 1.12
N ARG A 54 27.36 7.42 1.26
CA ARG A 54 27.60 8.08 2.54
C ARG A 54 26.44 9.03 2.82
N TYR A 55 25.29 8.45 3.09
CA TYR A 55 24.01 9.16 3.12
C TYR A 55 23.94 10.21 4.22
N GLU A 56 24.37 9.88 5.44
CA GLU A 56 24.40 10.84 6.56
C GLU A 56 25.28 12.07 6.25
N GLU A 57 26.45 11.86 5.63
CA GLU A 57 27.33 12.95 5.22
C GLU A 57 26.71 13.78 4.09
N ALA A 58 26.00 13.14 3.15
CA ALA A 58 25.30 13.80 2.06
C ALA A 58 24.17 14.69 2.60
N VAL A 59 23.34 14.17 3.52
CA VAL A 59 22.28 14.92 4.21
C VAL A 59 22.86 16.17 4.84
N ALA A 60 23.91 16.05 5.66
CA ALA A 60 24.49 17.19 6.35
C ALA A 60 25.06 18.26 5.39
N LEU A 61 25.60 17.85 4.24
CA LEU A 61 26.07 18.78 3.21
C LEU A 61 24.91 19.44 2.44
N PHE A 62 23.82 18.73 2.16
CA PHE A 62 22.63 19.34 1.56
C PHE A 62 21.96 20.35 2.51
N GLU A 63 21.88 20.04 3.81
CA GLU A 63 21.44 21.00 4.84
C GLU A 63 22.32 22.25 4.87
N GLU A 64 23.63 22.08 4.69
CA GLU A 64 24.56 23.20 4.63
C GLU A 64 24.34 24.08 3.39
N VAL A 65 23.97 23.48 2.24
CA VAL A 65 23.56 24.24 1.05
C VAL A 65 22.30 25.07 1.35
N GLU A 66 21.28 24.47 1.96
CA GLU A 66 20.06 25.17 2.37
C GLU A 66 20.34 26.30 3.36
N ARG A 67 21.21 26.06 4.34
CA ARG A 67 21.53 27.02 5.40
C ARG A 67 22.35 28.21 4.90
N GLN A 68 23.33 27.98 4.03
CA GLN A 68 24.18 29.05 3.49
C GLN A 68 23.50 29.83 2.36
N HIS A 69 22.66 29.17 1.55
CA HIS A 69 22.13 29.74 0.30
C HIS A 69 20.60 29.55 0.15
N PRO A 70 19.77 29.93 1.13
CA PRO A 70 18.36 29.51 1.24
C PRO A 70 17.45 29.91 0.07
N TYR A 71 17.77 30.99 -0.64
CA TYR A 71 16.98 31.48 -1.78
C TYR A 71 17.49 31.00 -3.14
N SER A 72 18.60 30.25 -3.17
CA SER A 72 19.19 29.78 -4.42
C SER A 72 18.35 28.66 -5.07
N SER A 73 18.48 28.49 -6.39
CA SER A 73 17.97 27.30 -7.07
C SER A 73 18.61 26.01 -6.54
N TRP A 74 19.87 26.10 -6.09
CA TRP A 74 20.59 24.98 -5.49
C TRP A 74 20.02 24.55 -4.15
N ALA A 75 19.55 25.47 -3.29
CA ALA A 75 18.89 25.11 -2.04
C ALA A 75 17.60 24.33 -2.27
N ARG A 76 16.79 24.74 -3.26
CA ARG A 76 15.58 23.99 -3.66
C ARG A 76 15.93 22.57 -4.12
N ARG A 77 16.97 22.43 -4.93
CA ARG A 77 17.45 21.12 -5.38
C ARG A 77 18.03 20.29 -4.24
N ALA A 78 18.82 20.91 -3.37
CA ALA A 78 19.44 20.28 -2.20
C ALA A 78 18.38 19.72 -1.25
N MET A 79 17.29 20.45 -1.05
CA MET A 79 16.18 20.02 -0.20
C MET A 79 15.56 18.71 -0.67
N LEU A 80 15.33 18.55 -1.98
CA LEU A 80 14.84 17.30 -2.55
C LEU A 80 15.89 16.19 -2.48
N MET A 81 17.15 16.51 -2.75
CA MET A 81 18.23 15.53 -2.66
C MET A 81 18.53 15.09 -1.22
N ARG A 82 18.29 15.94 -0.22
CA ARG A 82 18.35 15.60 1.20
C ARG A 82 17.29 14.56 1.52
N ALA A 83 16.05 14.78 1.09
CA ALA A 83 14.99 13.79 1.23
C ALA A 83 15.33 12.46 0.54
N PHE A 84 15.90 12.51 -0.65
CA PHE A 84 16.38 11.32 -1.35
C PHE A 84 17.51 10.62 -0.60
N ALA A 85 18.46 11.36 -0.01
CA ALA A 85 19.51 10.77 0.81
C ALA A 85 18.95 10.05 2.05
N TYR A 86 17.94 10.63 2.73
CA TYR A 86 17.22 9.95 3.81
C TYR A 86 16.53 8.67 3.34
N TYR A 87 15.81 8.72 2.22
CA TYR A 87 15.17 7.55 1.62
C TYR A 87 16.19 6.44 1.34
N GLN A 88 17.33 6.77 0.72
CA GLN A 88 18.39 5.80 0.42
C GLN A 88 19.07 5.23 1.68
N ASN A 89 19.00 5.95 2.82
CA ASN A 89 19.47 5.46 4.12
C ASN A 89 18.42 4.60 4.85
N ASN A 90 17.20 4.46 4.30
CA ASN A 90 16.01 3.90 4.96
C ASN A 90 15.46 4.74 6.13
N ASP A 91 15.86 6.01 6.21
CA ASP A 91 15.35 6.98 7.20
C ASP A 91 14.05 7.59 6.67
N TYR A 92 13.02 6.74 6.57
CA TYR A 92 11.79 7.10 5.87
C TYR A 92 11.01 8.23 6.54
N GLU A 93 11.08 8.37 7.86
CA GLU A 93 10.33 9.42 8.59
C GLU A 93 10.94 10.80 8.35
N GLU A 94 12.27 10.88 8.37
CA GLU A 94 13.05 12.06 8.01
C GLU A 94 12.84 12.42 6.53
N ALA A 95 12.82 11.42 5.65
CA ALA A 95 12.51 11.62 4.24
C ALA A 95 11.11 12.22 4.05
N LEU A 96 10.08 11.65 4.70
CA LEU A 96 8.71 12.16 4.65
C LEU A 96 8.63 13.62 5.12
N GLY A 97 9.27 13.96 6.24
CA GLY A 97 9.31 15.33 6.75
C GLY A 97 9.97 16.31 5.77
N ALA A 98 11.11 15.93 5.19
CA ALA A 98 11.81 16.74 4.20
C ALA A 98 11.00 16.91 2.90
N LEU A 99 10.29 15.87 2.45
CA LEU A 99 9.43 15.92 1.27
C LEU A 99 8.20 16.79 1.48
N ASP A 100 7.56 16.69 2.64
CA ASP A 100 6.41 17.53 2.98
C ASP A 100 6.79 19.01 3.04
N GLN A 101 7.97 19.30 3.60
CA GLN A 101 8.53 20.65 3.56
C GLN A 101 8.76 21.12 2.12
N PHE A 102 9.34 20.27 1.24
CA PHE A 102 9.61 20.64 -0.15
C PHE A 102 8.32 20.91 -0.94
N ILE A 103 7.33 20.02 -0.82
CA ILE A 103 6.02 20.13 -1.47
C ILE A 103 5.30 21.40 -1.01
N THR A 104 5.38 21.72 0.28
CA THR A 104 4.73 22.91 0.86
C THR A 104 5.39 24.19 0.37
N LEU A 105 6.72 24.26 0.38
CA LEU A 105 7.45 25.47 0.00
C LEU A 105 7.53 25.66 -1.52
N HIS A 106 7.50 24.58 -2.30
CA HIS A 106 7.78 24.60 -3.74
C HIS A 106 6.78 23.76 -4.58
N PRO A 107 5.45 23.98 -4.45
CA PRO A 107 4.44 23.14 -5.09
C PRO A 107 4.47 23.18 -6.64
N GLY A 108 4.92 24.29 -7.23
CA GLY A 108 5.04 24.46 -8.69
C GLY A 108 6.41 24.10 -9.28
N ASN A 109 7.30 23.49 -8.48
CA ASN A 109 8.62 23.10 -8.97
C ASN A 109 8.50 21.97 -10.01
N LYS A 110 9.35 22.00 -11.04
CA LYS A 110 9.47 20.92 -12.04
C LYS A 110 9.75 19.55 -11.42
N ASP A 111 10.39 19.53 -10.25
CA ASP A 111 10.75 18.30 -9.53
C ASP A 111 9.66 17.86 -8.52
N ALA A 112 8.54 18.60 -8.42
CA ALA A 112 7.41 18.23 -7.58
C ALA A 112 6.83 16.83 -7.89
N PRO A 113 6.67 16.40 -9.16
CA PRO A 113 6.22 15.03 -9.47
C PRO A 113 7.10 13.97 -8.81
N TYR A 114 8.43 14.16 -8.85
CA TYR A 114 9.37 13.25 -8.22
C TYR A 114 9.28 13.28 -6.69
N ALA A 115 9.09 14.45 -6.08
CA ALA A 115 8.92 14.56 -4.62
C ALA A 115 7.67 13.81 -4.11
N TYR A 116 6.53 13.97 -4.78
CA TYR A 116 5.31 13.22 -4.45
C TYR A 116 5.51 11.71 -4.64
N TYR A 117 6.20 11.31 -5.70
CA TYR A 117 6.52 9.90 -5.96
C TYR A 117 7.43 9.31 -4.89
N LEU A 118 8.51 10.01 -4.54
CA LEU A 118 9.43 9.58 -3.49
C LEU A 118 8.71 9.47 -2.13
N LYS A 119 7.77 10.38 -1.84
CA LYS A 119 6.92 10.31 -0.65
C LYS A 119 6.09 9.02 -0.63
N ALA A 120 5.50 8.65 -1.78
CA ALA A 120 4.78 7.39 -1.92
C ALA A 120 5.72 6.18 -1.71
N MET A 121 6.96 6.26 -2.19
CA MET A 121 7.94 5.19 -2.02
C MET A 121 8.34 4.99 -0.55
N CYS A 122 8.49 6.07 0.22
CA CYS A 122 8.73 5.97 1.67
C CYS A 122 7.67 5.14 2.40
N TYR A 123 6.39 5.24 2.01
CA TYR A 123 5.33 4.40 2.58
C TYR A 123 5.33 3.00 1.99
N TYR A 124 5.54 2.87 0.67
CA TYR A 124 5.53 1.61 -0.04
C TYR A 124 6.62 0.63 0.47
N GLU A 125 7.84 1.14 0.70
CA GLU A 125 8.96 0.32 1.22
C GLU A 125 8.72 -0.13 2.69
N ARG A 126 7.78 0.52 3.40
CA ARG A 126 7.39 0.16 4.77
C ARG A 126 6.18 -0.79 4.82
N ILE A 127 5.67 -1.26 3.68
CA ILE A 127 4.62 -2.28 3.66
C ILE A 127 5.14 -3.54 4.33
N THR A 128 4.42 -3.99 5.35
CA THR A 128 4.75 -5.22 6.08
C THR A 128 3.80 -6.34 5.69
N ASP A 129 4.12 -7.56 6.14
CA ASP A 129 3.34 -8.76 5.88
C ASP A 129 1.83 -8.56 6.13
N VAL A 130 1.03 -9.20 5.29
CA VAL A 130 -0.44 -9.26 5.29
C VAL A 130 -1.04 -9.45 6.70
N GLY A 131 -0.41 -10.24 7.58
CA GLY A 131 -0.86 -10.50 8.93
C GLY A 131 -0.67 -9.36 9.94
N ARG A 132 0.03 -8.29 9.57
CA ARG A 132 0.37 -7.15 10.46
C ARG A 132 -0.55 -5.95 10.22
N ASP A 133 -0.31 -4.89 10.99
CA ASP A 133 -0.97 -3.60 10.79
C ASP A 133 -0.70 -3.05 9.37
N GLN A 134 -1.70 -2.39 8.79
CA GLN A 134 -1.69 -1.96 7.38
C GLN A 134 -1.74 -0.44 7.23
N GLU A 135 -1.44 0.33 8.28
CA GLU A 135 -1.39 1.79 8.20
C GLU A 135 -0.44 2.26 7.09
N HIS A 136 0.78 1.71 7.02
CA HIS A 136 1.74 2.05 5.96
C HIS A 136 1.24 1.66 4.56
N THR A 137 0.56 0.52 4.43
CA THR A 137 -0.06 0.08 3.18
C THR A 137 -1.14 1.05 2.72
N ASN A 138 -2.01 1.49 3.62
CA ASN A 138 -3.06 2.47 3.32
C ASN A 138 -2.47 3.85 2.99
N ASN A 139 -1.42 4.27 3.70
CA ASN A 139 -0.70 5.50 3.40
C ASN A 139 -0.01 5.45 2.03
N ALA A 140 0.53 4.28 1.64
CA ALA A 140 1.08 4.06 0.32
C ALA A 140 -0.01 4.18 -0.76
N VAL A 141 -1.17 3.54 -0.57
CA VAL A 141 -2.32 3.69 -1.49
C VAL A 141 -2.70 5.17 -1.66
N ALA A 142 -2.82 5.92 -0.56
CA ALA A 142 -3.17 7.33 -0.61
C ALA A 142 -2.12 8.16 -1.36
N ALA A 143 -0.83 7.96 -1.06
CA ALA A 143 0.26 8.69 -1.68
C ALA A 143 0.44 8.34 -3.17
N LEU A 144 0.33 7.07 -3.55
CA LEU A 144 0.39 6.62 -4.95
C LEU A 144 -0.76 7.21 -5.76
N ASN A 145 -2.00 7.19 -5.23
CA ASN A 145 -3.13 7.84 -5.86
C ASN A 145 -2.92 9.35 -6.03
N ASP A 146 -2.26 10.01 -5.07
CA ASP A 146 -1.97 11.44 -5.19
C ASP A 146 -1.01 11.74 -6.34
N VAL A 147 0.01 10.90 -6.55
CA VAL A 147 0.92 10.99 -7.72
C VAL A 147 0.14 10.82 -9.02
N ILE A 148 -0.68 9.78 -9.12
CA ILE A 148 -1.45 9.45 -10.34
C ILE A 148 -2.43 10.57 -10.67
N ARG A 149 -3.13 11.11 -9.66
CA ARG A 149 -4.14 12.15 -9.84
C ARG A 149 -3.53 13.49 -10.21
N ARG A 150 -2.41 13.88 -9.60
CA ARG A 150 -1.76 15.18 -9.83
C ARG A 150 -0.91 15.20 -11.10
N TYR A 151 -0.22 14.10 -11.40
CA TYR A 151 0.80 14.03 -12.45
C TYR A 151 0.61 12.83 -13.41
N PRO A 152 -0.60 12.63 -13.98
CA PRO A 152 -0.99 11.40 -14.67
C PRO A 152 -0.12 11.02 -15.88
N ASN A 153 0.54 12.00 -16.50
CA ASN A 153 1.32 11.85 -17.74
C ASN A 153 2.83 11.68 -17.50
N THR A 154 3.26 11.52 -16.25
CA THR A 154 4.68 11.33 -15.89
C THR A 154 5.06 9.85 -15.83
N GLU A 155 6.36 9.56 -15.96
CA GLU A 155 6.89 8.21 -15.72
C GLU A 155 6.61 7.72 -14.30
N TYR A 156 6.61 8.63 -13.33
CA TYR A 156 6.28 8.35 -11.93
C TYR A 156 4.84 7.89 -11.75
N ALA A 157 3.88 8.47 -12.48
CA ALA A 157 2.50 8.01 -12.44
C ALA A 157 2.34 6.63 -13.10
N ARG A 158 3.15 6.29 -14.11
CA ARG A 158 3.14 4.95 -14.71
C ARG A 158 3.61 3.91 -13.70
N ASP A 159 4.74 4.14 -13.04
CA ASP A 159 5.24 3.22 -12.00
C ASP A 159 4.30 3.19 -10.78
N ALA A 160 3.75 4.33 -10.36
CA ALA A 160 2.82 4.41 -9.25
C ALA A 160 1.53 3.60 -9.49
N ARG A 161 1.02 3.53 -10.72
CA ARG A 161 -0.13 2.67 -11.06
C ARG A 161 0.20 1.19 -10.82
N LEU A 162 1.35 0.73 -11.31
CA LEU A 162 1.78 -0.65 -11.09
C LEU A 162 1.93 -0.97 -9.60
N LYS A 163 2.57 -0.08 -8.84
CA LYS A 163 2.72 -0.26 -7.39
C LYS A 163 1.38 -0.18 -6.65
N LEU A 164 0.45 0.63 -7.13
CA LEU A 164 -0.90 0.70 -6.56
C LEU A 164 -1.63 -0.62 -6.75
N ASP A 165 -1.55 -1.23 -7.94
CA ASP A 165 -2.15 -2.54 -8.21
C ASP A 165 -1.56 -3.63 -7.28
N LEU A 166 -0.24 -3.64 -7.10
CA LEU A 166 0.43 -4.55 -6.15
C LEU A 166 -0.02 -4.30 -4.69
N THR A 167 -0.21 -3.04 -4.32
CA THR A 167 -0.64 -2.67 -2.97
C THR A 167 -2.09 -3.09 -2.72
N TYR A 168 -2.97 -2.98 -3.72
CA TYR A 168 -4.34 -3.48 -3.64
C TYR A 168 -4.40 -5.01 -3.60
N ASP A 169 -3.57 -5.70 -4.38
CA ASP A 169 -3.48 -7.16 -4.31
C ASP A 169 -3.04 -7.62 -2.91
N HIS A 170 -2.07 -6.93 -2.30
CA HIS A 170 -1.66 -7.18 -0.91
C HIS A 170 -2.80 -6.99 0.11
N LEU A 171 -3.56 -5.89 0.01
CA LEU A 171 -4.71 -5.62 0.88
C LEU A 171 -5.84 -6.64 0.68
N ALA A 172 -6.12 -7.03 -0.56
CA ALA A 172 -7.08 -8.08 -0.86
C ALA A 172 -6.62 -9.43 -0.28
N GLY A 173 -5.32 -9.73 -0.36
CA GLY A 173 -4.71 -10.91 0.27
C GLY A 173 -4.98 -10.98 1.78
N LYS A 174 -4.99 -9.83 2.46
CA LYS A 174 -5.35 -9.74 3.90
C LYS A 174 -6.79 -10.13 4.15
N GLU A 175 -7.72 -9.53 3.43
CA GLU A 175 -9.14 -9.86 3.56
C GLU A 175 -9.39 -11.34 3.25
N MET A 176 -8.72 -11.89 2.23
CA MET A 176 -8.78 -13.32 1.91
C MET A 176 -8.22 -14.20 3.03
N TYR A 177 -7.09 -13.82 3.64
CA TYR A 177 -6.50 -14.55 4.76
C TYR A 177 -7.47 -14.61 5.95
N VAL A 178 -8.03 -13.46 6.34
CA VAL A 178 -9.01 -13.38 7.45
C VAL A 178 -10.31 -14.10 7.12
N GLY A 179 -10.81 -13.95 5.89
CA GLY A 179 -12.02 -14.63 5.42
C GLY A 179 -11.89 -16.15 5.46
N ARG A 180 -10.78 -16.70 4.94
CA ARG A 180 -10.48 -18.14 5.03
C ARG A 180 -10.38 -18.64 6.47
N PHE A 181 -9.79 -17.83 7.37
CA PHE A 181 -9.72 -18.18 8.78
C PHE A 181 -11.11 -18.29 9.42
N TYR A 182 -12.00 -17.34 9.16
CA TYR A 182 -13.37 -17.41 9.66
C TYR A 182 -14.19 -18.55 9.04
N LEU A 183 -14.03 -18.80 7.75
CA LEU A 183 -14.73 -19.88 7.07
C LEU A 183 -14.35 -21.25 7.66
N LYS A 184 -13.05 -21.48 7.92
CA LYS A 184 -12.56 -22.69 8.63
C LYS A 184 -13.14 -22.87 10.03
N GLN A 185 -13.62 -21.80 10.66
CA GLN A 185 -14.26 -21.83 11.99
C GLN A 185 -15.79 -21.91 11.92
N ASN A 186 -16.37 -22.15 10.73
CA ASN A 186 -17.82 -22.10 10.49
C ASN A 186 -18.46 -20.74 10.85
N LYS A 187 -17.67 -19.65 10.82
CA LYS A 187 -18.15 -18.28 11.04
C LYS A 187 -18.52 -17.64 9.69
N HIS A 188 -19.53 -18.19 9.03
CA HIS A 188 -19.88 -17.84 7.64
C HIS A 188 -20.19 -16.35 7.45
N ILE A 189 -20.95 -15.70 8.34
CA ILE A 189 -21.27 -14.25 8.22
C ILE A 189 -19.99 -13.40 8.25
N ALA A 190 -19.06 -13.71 9.17
CA ALA A 190 -17.81 -12.97 9.26
C ALA A 190 -16.92 -13.21 8.02
N ALA A 191 -16.89 -14.44 7.50
CA ALA A 191 -16.18 -14.76 6.27
C ALA A 191 -16.77 -14.04 5.05
N ILE A 192 -18.10 -14.04 4.91
CA ILE A 192 -18.84 -13.35 3.85
C ILE A 192 -18.48 -11.87 3.83
N ASN A 193 -18.49 -11.19 4.98
CA ASN A 193 -18.12 -9.77 5.05
C ASN A 193 -16.70 -9.52 4.54
N ARG A 194 -15.75 -10.42 4.84
CA ARG A 194 -14.36 -10.31 4.35
C ARG A 194 -14.25 -10.51 2.84
N PHE A 195 -14.89 -11.54 2.30
CA PHE A 195 -14.88 -11.78 0.85
C PHE A 195 -15.64 -10.69 0.07
N ARG A 196 -16.70 -10.12 0.66
CA ARG A 196 -17.39 -8.95 0.10
C ARG A 196 -16.47 -7.75 -0.02
N THR A 197 -15.67 -7.45 1.01
CA THR A 197 -14.66 -6.37 0.93
C THR A 197 -13.74 -6.54 -0.27
N VAL A 198 -13.34 -7.77 -0.60
CA VAL A 198 -12.48 -8.04 -1.78
C VAL A 198 -13.17 -7.68 -3.09
N ILE A 199 -14.41 -8.14 -3.29
CA ILE A 199 -15.14 -7.90 -4.53
C ILE A 199 -15.67 -6.46 -4.64
N GLU A 200 -15.84 -5.75 -3.53
CA GLU A 200 -16.35 -4.38 -3.51
C GLU A 200 -15.19 -3.37 -3.69
N ASN A 201 -14.07 -3.56 -2.98
CA ASN A 201 -12.98 -2.57 -2.91
C ASN A 201 -11.72 -2.94 -3.70
N TYR A 202 -11.54 -4.22 -4.09
CA TYR A 202 -10.32 -4.72 -4.73
C TYR A 202 -10.61 -5.51 -6.02
N GLN A 203 -11.53 -4.98 -6.84
CA GLN A 203 -12.12 -5.62 -8.03
C GLN A 203 -11.12 -6.05 -9.12
N THR A 204 -9.96 -5.40 -9.20
CA THR A 204 -8.92 -5.68 -10.21
C THR A 204 -7.89 -6.71 -9.75
N THR A 205 -7.99 -7.19 -8.51
CA THR A 205 -6.99 -8.08 -7.92
C THR A 205 -7.17 -9.54 -8.33
N SER A 206 -6.08 -10.32 -8.21
CA SER A 206 -6.09 -11.75 -8.51
C SER A 206 -6.96 -12.58 -7.54
N HIS A 207 -7.37 -11.97 -6.43
CA HIS A 207 -8.13 -12.58 -5.35
C HIS A 207 -9.65 -12.63 -5.59
N VAL A 208 -10.18 -11.82 -6.52
CA VAL A 208 -11.63 -11.71 -6.77
C VAL A 208 -12.28 -13.06 -7.13
N PRO A 209 -11.71 -13.89 -8.03
CA PRO A 209 -12.32 -15.18 -8.37
C PRO A 209 -12.44 -16.13 -7.18
N GLU A 210 -11.41 -16.17 -6.32
CA GLU A 210 -11.46 -16.97 -5.09
C GLU A 210 -12.52 -16.40 -4.13
N ALA A 211 -12.55 -15.08 -3.92
CA ALA A 211 -13.51 -14.43 -3.04
C ALA A 211 -14.96 -14.74 -3.44
N LEU A 212 -15.28 -14.66 -4.74
CA LEU A 212 -16.61 -15.02 -5.26
C LEU A 212 -16.95 -16.49 -5.01
N HIS A 213 -16.01 -17.41 -5.26
CA HIS A 213 -16.20 -18.82 -4.95
C HIS A 213 -16.44 -19.08 -3.46
N ARG A 214 -15.69 -18.40 -2.58
CA ARG A 214 -15.88 -18.52 -1.13
C ARG A 214 -17.18 -17.91 -0.64
N LEU A 215 -17.70 -16.88 -1.32
CA LEU A 215 -19.06 -16.38 -1.09
C LEU A 215 -20.10 -17.44 -1.47
N VAL A 216 -19.95 -18.09 -2.62
CA VAL A 216 -20.83 -19.21 -3.02
C VAL A 216 -20.84 -20.30 -1.95
N GLU A 217 -19.68 -20.76 -1.52
CA GLU A 217 -19.52 -21.77 -0.46
C GLU A 217 -20.24 -21.35 0.82
N ALA A 218 -19.93 -20.16 1.35
CA ALA A 218 -20.50 -19.68 2.60
C ALA A 218 -22.02 -19.42 2.53
N TYR A 219 -22.54 -18.92 1.42
CA TYR A 219 -23.98 -18.70 1.24
C TYR A 219 -24.75 -20.03 1.13
N LEU A 220 -24.21 -21.02 0.41
CA LEU A 220 -24.82 -22.35 0.33
C LEU A 220 -24.86 -23.05 1.70
N GLU A 221 -23.80 -22.92 2.51
CA GLU A 221 -23.76 -23.46 3.87
C GLU A 221 -24.82 -22.82 4.79
N LEU A 222 -25.15 -21.55 4.56
CA LEU A 222 -26.23 -20.84 5.27
C LEU A 222 -27.63 -21.11 4.67
N GLY A 223 -27.73 -21.80 3.53
CA GLY A 223 -28.99 -22.03 2.82
C GLY A 223 -29.53 -20.80 2.06
N ILE A 224 -28.68 -19.79 1.87
CA ILE A 224 -28.99 -18.53 1.19
C ILE A 224 -28.69 -18.71 -0.31
N VAL A 225 -29.57 -19.43 -1.00
CA VAL A 225 -29.29 -19.92 -2.37
C VAL A 225 -29.27 -18.80 -3.41
N ASP A 226 -30.13 -17.79 -3.28
CA ASP A 226 -30.25 -16.71 -4.27
C ASP A 226 -28.96 -15.86 -4.35
N GLU A 227 -28.36 -15.56 -3.20
CA GLU A 227 -27.09 -14.83 -3.10
C GLU A 227 -25.90 -15.69 -3.58
N ALA A 228 -25.92 -17.00 -3.27
CA ALA A 228 -24.94 -17.92 -3.83
C ALA A 228 -25.00 -17.93 -5.37
N MET A 229 -26.20 -18.02 -5.94
CA MET A 229 -26.39 -17.99 -7.39
C MET A 229 -25.92 -16.68 -8.01
N SER A 230 -26.19 -15.56 -7.34
CA SER A 230 -25.74 -14.24 -7.78
C SER A 230 -24.22 -14.14 -7.81
N ALA A 231 -23.53 -14.57 -6.76
CA ALA A 231 -22.06 -14.61 -6.72
C ALA A 231 -21.49 -15.54 -7.80
N ALA A 232 -22.10 -16.71 -8.02
CA ALA A 232 -21.70 -17.65 -9.05
C ALA A 232 -21.91 -17.11 -10.48
N ALA A 233 -22.97 -16.35 -10.71
CA ALA A 233 -23.24 -15.71 -11.99
C ALA A 233 -22.16 -14.66 -12.32
N VAL A 234 -21.78 -13.83 -11.34
CA VAL A 234 -20.67 -12.88 -11.49
C VAL A 234 -19.35 -13.61 -11.77
N LEU A 235 -19.07 -14.69 -11.04
CA LEU A 235 -17.88 -15.51 -11.24
C LEU A 235 -17.84 -16.14 -12.65
N GLY A 236 -18.95 -16.73 -13.09
CA GLY A 236 -19.04 -17.36 -14.41
C GLY A 236 -18.99 -16.36 -15.57
N HIS A 237 -19.51 -15.15 -15.38
CA HIS A 237 -19.48 -14.11 -16.41
C HIS A 237 -18.07 -13.52 -16.58
N ASN A 238 -17.42 -13.14 -15.47
CA ASN A 238 -16.14 -12.42 -15.51
C ASN A 238 -14.92 -13.34 -15.55
N TYR A 239 -15.02 -14.55 -14.99
CA TYR A 239 -13.89 -15.47 -14.83
C TYR A 239 -14.22 -16.91 -15.27
N PRO A 240 -14.75 -17.10 -16.49
CA PRO A 240 -15.06 -18.44 -17.00
C PRO A 240 -13.79 -19.30 -17.10
N GLY A 241 -13.92 -20.59 -16.79
CA GLY A 241 -12.81 -21.56 -16.91
C GLY A 241 -11.72 -21.47 -15.84
N THR A 242 -11.86 -20.58 -14.85
CA THR A 242 -10.99 -20.61 -13.67
C THR A 242 -11.30 -21.84 -12.80
N LYS A 243 -10.30 -22.32 -12.04
CA LYS A 243 -10.52 -23.39 -11.04
C LYS A 243 -11.67 -23.05 -10.08
N TRP A 244 -11.79 -21.79 -9.69
CA TRP A 244 -12.84 -21.29 -8.79
C TRP A 244 -14.24 -21.39 -9.38
N TYR A 245 -14.37 -21.13 -10.69
CA TYR A 245 -15.60 -21.37 -11.42
C TYR A 245 -15.98 -22.86 -11.40
N GLU A 246 -15.05 -23.75 -11.72
CA GLU A 246 -15.30 -25.20 -11.69
C GLU A 246 -15.68 -25.71 -10.30
N ASP A 247 -14.98 -25.26 -9.26
CA ASP A 247 -15.26 -25.63 -7.88
C ASP A 247 -16.65 -25.15 -7.43
N SER A 248 -17.06 -23.95 -7.86
CA SER A 248 -18.41 -23.44 -7.63
C SER A 248 -19.47 -24.28 -8.34
N TYR A 249 -19.25 -24.65 -9.61
CA TYR A 249 -20.16 -25.53 -10.34
C TYR A 249 -20.32 -26.89 -9.64
N ARG A 250 -19.23 -27.49 -9.16
CA ARG A 250 -19.26 -28.74 -8.39
C ARG A 250 -20.04 -28.58 -7.08
N LEU A 251 -19.94 -27.44 -6.40
CA LEU A 251 -20.74 -27.14 -5.21
C LEU A 251 -22.24 -27.14 -5.55
N PHE A 252 -22.68 -26.39 -6.56
CA PHE A 252 -24.09 -26.38 -6.97
C PHE A 252 -24.59 -27.78 -7.36
N ALA A 253 -23.78 -28.57 -8.07
CA ALA A 253 -24.13 -29.94 -8.44
C ALA A 253 -24.39 -30.83 -7.22
N ARG A 254 -23.51 -30.75 -6.20
CA ARG A 254 -23.66 -31.51 -4.93
C ARG A 254 -24.91 -31.12 -4.15
N HIS A 255 -25.34 -29.86 -4.26
CA HIS A 255 -26.57 -29.37 -3.64
C HIS A 255 -27.83 -29.66 -4.49
N GLY A 256 -27.71 -30.34 -5.63
CA GLY A 256 -28.85 -30.63 -6.52
C GLY A 256 -29.44 -29.39 -7.19
N LEU A 257 -28.62 -28.35 -7.34
CA LEU A 257 -29.00 -27.05 -7.90
C LEU A 257 -28.60 -26.89 -9.38
N ILE A 258 -28.23 -27.98 -10.04
CA ILE A 258 -27.96 -28.03 -11.47
C ILE A 258 -29.03 -28.89 -12.14
N ASP A 259 -29.63 -28.37 -13.20
CA ASP A 259 -30.64 -29.08 -13.97
C ASP A 259 -30.03 -30.15 -14.91
N GLY A 260 -30.88 -30.98 -15.51
CA GLY A 260 -30.45 -32.03 -16.44
C GLY A 260 -29.79 -31.51 -17.73
N SER A 261 -29.80 -30.20 -17.97
CA SER A 261 -29.11 -29.54 -19.09
C SER A 261 -27.74 -28.98 -18.70
N GLY A 262 -27.31 -29.15 -17.44
CA GLY A 262 -26.06 -28.59 -16.93
C GLY A 262 -26.13 -27.11 -16.60
N ARG A 263 -27.34 -26.52 -16.54
CA ARG A 263 -27.54 -25.11 -16.15
C ARG A 263 -27.91 -25.00 -14.68
N LEU A 264 -27.59 -23.85 -14.07
CA LEU A 264 -28.08 -23.54 -12.73
C LEU A 264 -29.60 -23.61 -12.74
N ALA A 265 -30.15 -24.51 -11.93
CA ALA A 265 -31.58 -24.63 -11.75
C ALA A 265 -32.03 -23.38 -11.01
N MET A 266 -32.48 -22.35 -11.74
CA MET A 266 -33.27 -21.23 -11.22
C MET A 266 -34.61 -21.76 -10.72
N ARG A 267 -34.57 -22.63 -9.70
CA ARG A 267 -35.76 -23.11 -9.03
C ARG A 267 -36.25 -21.92 -8.24
N ARG A 268 -37.31 -21.28 -8.73
CA ARG A 268 -38.15 -20.42 -7.88
C ARG A 268 -38.41 -21.24 -6.62
N LEU A 269 -37.79 -20.87 -5.51
CA LEU A 269 -38.14 -21.41 -4.21
C LEU A 269 -39.68 -21.32 -4.12
N PRO A 270 -40.38 -22.38 -3.67
CA PRO A 270 -41.81 -22.31 -3.51
C PRO A 270 -42.12 -21.05 -2.70
N ARG A 271 -42.88 -20.11 -3.27
CA ARG A 271 -43.41 -19.00 -2.48
C ARG A 271 -44.18 -19.68 -1.36
N ASP A 272 -43.78 -19.40 -0.12
CA ASP A 272 -44.55 -19.81 1.04
C ASP A 272 -45.90 -19.08 0.99
N ASP A 273 -46.88 -19.73 0.35
CA ASP A 273 -48.24 -19.22 0.18
C ASP A 273 -49.02 -19.21 1.50
N SER A 274 -48.41 -19.63 2.63
CA SER A 274 -49.03 -19.59 3.96
C SER A 274 -49.39 -18.17 4.42
N LYS A 275 -48.74 -17.13 3.87
CA LYS A 275 -49.04 -15.72 4.18
C LYS A 275 -50.17 -15.10 3.39
N LYS A 276 -50.75 -15.78 2.39
CA LYS A 276 -51.94 -15.27 1.64
C LYS A 276 -53.26 -15.43 2.39
N ARG A 277 -53.26 -16.06 3.57
CA ARG A 277 -54.43 -16.23 4.44
C ARG A 277 -54.28 -15.53 5.80
N LYS A 278 -53.92 -14.25 5.80
CA LYS A 278 -54.34 -13.36 6.89
C LYS A 278 -54.38 -11.93 6.39
N GLY A 279 -55.51 -11.28 6.65
CA GLY A 279 -55.92 -10.04 6.04
C GLY A 279 -54.96 -8.89 6.28
N ARG A 280 -54.95 -7.98 5.29
CA ARG A 280 -55.30 -6.57 5.47
C ARG A 280 -55.03 -6.05 6.89
N ASP A 281 -53.85 -5.49 7.09
CA ASP A 281 -53.68 -4.26 7.87
C ASP A 281 -52.49 -3.49 7.29
N GLU A 282 -52.82 -2.26 6.89
CA GLU A 282 -51.97 -1.26 6.27
C GLU A 282 -51.15 -0.55 7.36
N ASN A 283 -49.82 -0.62 7.27
CA ASN A 283 -48.83 0.45 7.54
C ASN A 283 -47.48 -0.10 8.00
N ALA A 284 -46.49 -0.03 7.10
CA ALA A 284 -45.07 0.11 7.45
C ALA A 284 -44.37 0.86 6.31
N PRO A 285 -43.41 1.77 6.60
CA PRO A 285 -42.99 2.82 5.68
C PRO A 285 -42.15 2.27 4.53
N ALA A 286 -42.32 2.87 3.36
CA ALA A 286 -41.51 2.61 2.18
C ALA A 286 -40.06 3.06 2.41
N LEU A 287 -39.12 2.13 2.26
CA LEU A 287 -37.73 2.46 1.97
C LEU A 287 -37.68 2.89 0.50
N THR A 288 -37.69 4.22 0.32
CA THR A 288 -37.53 4.90 -0.95
C THR A 288 -36.08 4.87 -1.40
N ASP A 289 -35.91 4.51 -2.68
CA ASP A 289 -34.94 5.03 -3.63
C ASP A 289 -33.45 4.72 -3.41
N ALA A 290 -33.02 3.57 -3.97
CA ALA A 290 -31.67 3.42 -4.46
C ALA A 290 -31.71 3.66 -5.98
N GLY A 291 -31.22 4.82 -6.39
CA GLY A 291 -31.12 5.24 -7.79
C GLY A 291 -30.32 4.29 -8.67
N PRO A 292 -30.35 4.50 -10.00
CA PRO A 292 -29.86 3.53 -10.97
C PRO A 292 -28.36 3.25 -10.79
N ALA A 293 -28.01 1.97 -10.87
CA ALA A 293 -26.63 1.49 -10.87
C ALA A 293 -25.83 2.20 -11.96
N ALA A 294 -24.68 2.75 -11.58
CA ALA A 294 -23.74 3.39 -12.49
C ALA A 294 -23.27 2.39 -13.56
N GLU A 295 -23.37 2.79 -14.83
CA GLU A 295 -22.84 2.03 -15.96
C GLU A 295 -21.31 1.88 -15.85
N PRO A 296 -20.75 0.69 -16.12
CA PRO A 296 -19.30 0.51 -16.16
C PRO A 296 -18.68 1.21 -17.37
N SER A 297 -17.65 2.02 -17.11
CA SER A 297 -16.87 2.74 -18.12
C SER A 297 -16.15 1.75 -19.08
N PRO A 298 -16.11 2.02 -20.40
CA PRO A 298 -15.46 1.15 -21.35
C PRO A 298 -13.93 1.18 -21.19
N VAL A 299 -13.34 -0.01 -21.03
CA VAL A 299 -11.89 -0.24 -20.98
C VAL A 299 -11.30 0.13 -22.35
N ALA A 300 -10.34 1.06 -22.34
CA ALA A 300 -9.67 1.55 -23.53
C ALA A 300 -8.90 0.43 -24.24
N GLU A 301 -9.19 0.33 -25.54
CA GLU A 301 -8.61 -0.55 -26.53
C GLU A 301 -7.10 -0.30 -26.68
N ALA A 302 -6.30 -1.37 -26.60
CA ALA A 302 -4.85 -1.31 -26.72
C ALA A 302 -4.44 -0.90 -28.14
N LEU A 303 -3.74 0.22 -28.27
CA LEU A 303 -3.12 0.64 -29.53
C LEU A 303 -1.74 -0.02 -29.70
N PRO A 304 -1.36 -0.38 -30.94
CA PRO A 304 -0.09 -1.03 -31.23
C PRO A 304 1.10 -0.07 -31.05
N VAL A 305 2.17 -0.61 -30.47
CA VAL A 305 3.50 0.01 -30.41
C VAL A 305 4.16 -0.03 -31.78
N ASP A 306 4.46 1.13 -32.35
CA ASP A 306 5.39 1.26 -33.48
C ASP A 306 6.80 1.56 -32.94
N PRO A 307 7.86 0.90 -33.45
CA PRO A 307 9.25 1.17 -33.07
C PRO A 307 9.84 2.31 -33.91
N LEU A 308 11.08 2.71 -33.59
CA LEU A 308 11.93 3.76 -34.21
C LEU A 308 11.85 5.09 -33.41
N GLU A 309 12.92 5.78 -33.02
CA GLU A 309 14.23 5.96 -33.66
C GLU A 309 15.36 6.16 -32.63
N ARG A 310 16.55 5.65 -32.97
CA ARG A 310 17.83 6.00 -32.33
C ARG A 310 18.28 7.37 -32.85
N PRO A 311 18.95 8.21 -32.06
CA PRO A 311 19.71 9.31 -32.63
C PRO A 311 21.05 8.77 -33.17
N GLU A 312 21.20 8.84 -34.49
CA GLU A 312 22.52 8.84 -35.15
C GLU A 312 23.28 10.12 -34.77
N GLY A 313 24.62 10.03 -34.72
CA GLY A 313 25.49 11.10 -34.21
C GLY A 313 25.92 12.16 -35.23
N GLY A 314 26.69 13.14 -34.71
CA GLY A 314 27.67 13.96 -35.42
C GLY A 314 27.15 15.17 -36.20
N VAL A 315 27.44 16.39 -35.73
CA VAL A 315 28.66 17.18 -36.01
C VAL A 315 28.95 18.08 -34.80
#